data_AF-A0A8C3ENU9-F1
#
_entry.id   AF-A0A8C3ENU9-F1
#
_cell.length_a   1.000
_cell.length_b   1.000
_cell.length_c   1.000
_cell.angle_alpha   90.00
_cell.angle_beta   90.00
_cell.angle_gamma   90.00
#
_symmetry.space_group_name_H-M   'P 1'
#
loop_
_entity.id
_entity.type
_entity.pdbx_description
1 polymer ?
#
loop_
_entity_poly.entity_id
_entity_poly.type
_entity_poly.pdbx_seq_one_letter_code
_entity_poly.pdbx_strand_id
1 'polypeptide(L)'
;TDFKAADADVNTDQDIEKNLDKMMSERALLKERYQEVLDKQRQVENQLQVQLKQLQQRREEEMKNHQEILKAIQDVTIKREETKKKMEKEKKEFLQKEQDLKAEIEKLCEKGRRQLWEMELDKLKNQHNEINRNILEETERAWKAEILSLESRKELLVLKLEEAEKEAELHLTYLKSAPPTLETMRPKQEWEMRLNRIRMTKQSVRDQFNDHIQMVRNGTKLSSLPQIPTPTLPPPPSETDFMLTAFQPNPSLTPRLPFPIGPVPVPMVMPSADPRALSFPLLNPAMSRPNQPSPPLPASQGRSSPVVASLIGTHSPHMPPAASIPPPPGLGGVNVPPEFHRPQPADKLEKLLEKLLTRFPQCNKAQLTNILQQIKTARRTMAGLTMEELNQLVAAKLAEQQERAAAGAQTPAACKLCLMCQKLVQPGDLHPMACSHVLHKECIKFWAQTNTNDTCPFCPSLK
;
A
#
# COMPACT_ATOMS: atom_id res chain seq x y z
N THR A 1 18.57 -40.50 -170.15
CA THR A 1 18.23 -41.66 -169.31
C THR A 1 19.46 -41.93 -168.46
N ASP A 2 19.46 -41.91 -167.13
CA ASP A 2 18.39 -42.19 -166.18
C ASP A 2 18.61 -41.52 -164.82
N PHE A 3 17.48 -41.17 -164.21
CA PHE A 3 17.29 -40.82 -162.81
C PHE A 3 17.57 -42.02 -161.91
N LYS A 4 18.28 -41.83 -160.79
CA LYS A 4 18.17 -42.72 -159.62
C LYS A 4 17.80 -41.88 -158.41
N ALA A 5 16.52 -41.91 -158.09
CA ALA A 5 15.97 -41.44 -156.83
C ALA A 5 16.45 -42.37 -155.70
N ALA A 6 16.99 -41.78 -154.64
CA ALA A 6 17.16 -42.46 -153.38
C ALA A 6 15.83 -42.35 -152.63
N ASP A 7 15.07 -43.45 -152.60
CA ASP A 7 13.87 -43.56 -151.78
C ASP A 7 14.29 -43.61 -150.31
N ALA A 8 13.98 -42.53 -149.58
CA ALA A 8 13.96 -42.54 -148.13
C ALA A 8 12.66 -43.23 -147.71
N ASP A 9 12.77 -44.51 -147.36
CA ASP A 9 11.69 -45.34 -146.82
C ASP A 9 11.18 -44.70 -145.50
N VAL A 10 10.05 -43.99 -145.56
CA VAL A 10 9.44 -43.31 -144.41
C VAL A 10 8.68 -44.34 -143.58
N ASN A 11 9.39 -44.85 -142.58
CA ASN A 11 9.00 -45.88 -141.63
C ASN A 11 7.85 -45.45 -140.69
N THR A 12 6.64 -45.35 -141.22
CA THR A 12 5.47 -44.77 -140.53
C THR A 12 4.79 -45.75 -139.57
N ASP A 13 4.81 -47.06 -139.89
CA ASP A 13 4.17 -48.10 -139.06
C ASP A 13 4.95 -48.39 -137.76
N GLN A 14 6.29 -48.40 -137.82
CA GLN A 14 7.12 -48.58 -136.63
C GLN A 14 7.00 -47.39 -135.66
N ASP A 15 6.80 -46.18 -136.18
CA ASP A 15 6.57 -44.98 -135.37
C ASP A 15 5.18 -44.99 -134.69
N ILE A 16 4.15 -45.56 -135.34
CA ILE A 16 2.82 -45.75 -134.74
C ILE A 16 2.88 -46.79 -133.61
N GLU A 17 3.53 -47.93 -133.83
CA GLU A 17 3.69 -48.99 -132.82
C GLU A 17 4.46 -48.50 -131.59
N LYS A 18 5.58 -47.78 -131.81
CA LYS A 18 6.37 -47.16 -130.74
C LYS A 18 5.58 -46.10 -129.95
N ASN A 19 4.70 -45.34 -130.61
CA ASN A 19 3.82 -44.38 -129.94
C ASN A 19 2.73 -45.07 -129.11
N LEU A 20 2.15 -46.17 -129.59
CA LEU A 20 1.19 -46.98 -128.82
C LEU A 20 1.85 -47.63 -127.60
N ASP A 21 3.04 -48.19 -127.74
CA ASP A 21 3.80 -48.77 -126.62
C ASP A 21 4.17 -47.72 -125.57
N LYS A 22 4.58 -46.53 -126.02
CA LYS A 22 4.83 -45.39 -125.13
C LYS A 22 3.55 -44.97 -124.40
N MET A 23 2.42 -44.85 -125.09
CA MET A 23 1.12 -44.53 -124.48
C MET A 23 0.69 -45.58 -123.45
N MET A 24 0.85 -46.87 -123.77
CA MET A 24 0.50 -47.96 -122.85
C MET A 24 1.42 -47.99 -121.63
N SER A 25 2.71 -47.70 -121.81
CA SER A 25 3.68 -47.55 -120.72
C SER A 25 3.37 -46.34 -119.84
N GLU A 26 3.04 -45.20 -120.44
CA GLU A 26 2.62 -43.99 -119.71
C GLU A 26 1.31 -44.21 -118.96
N ARG A 27 0.34 -44.91 -119.54
CA ARG A 27 -0.91 -45.30 -118.87
C ARG A 27 -0.64 -46.23 -117.68
N ALA A 28 0.29 -47.17 -117.80
CA ALA A 28 0.68 -48.07 -116.71
C ALA A 28 1.35 -47.29 -115.57
N LEU A 29 2.29 -46.39 -115.89
CA LEU A 29 2.98 -45.54 -114.92
C LEU A 29 2.03 -44.55 -114.24
N LEU A 30 1.07 -43.98 -114.98
CA LEU A 30 0.05 -43.11 -114.41
C LEU A 30 -0.87 -43.87 -113.44
N LYS A 31 -1.22 -45.12 -113.77
CA LYS A 31 -2.00 -45.99 -112.88
C LYS A 31 -1.24 -46.32 -111.59
N GLU A 32 0.05 -46.62 -111.69
CA GLU A 32 0.91 -46.86 -110.52
C GLU A 32 1.02 -45.61 -109.65
N ARG A 33 1.32 -44.45 -110.25
CA ARG A 33 1.36 -43.17 -109.51
C ARG A 33 0.03 -42.81 -108.86
N TYR A 34 -1.09 -43.06 -109.54
CA TYR A 34 -2.42 -42.84 -108.96
C TYR A 34 -2.65 -43.76 -107.76
N GLN A 35 -2.28 -45.04 -107.86
CA GLN A 35 -2.39 -45.99 -106.75
C GLN A 35 -1.51 -45.57 -105.56
N GLU A 36 -0.27 -45.13 -105.80
CA GLU A 36 0.60 -44.61 -104.75
C GLU A 36 0.00 -43.39 -104.04
N VAL A 37 -0.62 -42.47 -104.78
CA VAL A 37 -1.27 -41.29 -104.21
C VAL A 37 -2.45 -41.72 -103.33
N LEU A 38 -3.25 -42.68 -103.76
CA LEU A 38 -4.35 -43.22 -102.96
C LEU A 38 -3.85 -43.91 -101.68
N ASP A 39 -2.78 -44.68 -101.76
CA ASP A 39 -2.21 -45.37 -100.60
C ASP A 39 -1.58 -44.38 -99.61
N LYS A 40 -0.89 -43.35 -100.11
CA LYS A 40 -0.37 -42.23 -99.30
C LYS A 40 -1.52 -41.44 -98.66
N GLN A 41 -2.59 -41.16 -99.39
CA GLN A 41 -3.77 -40.48 -98.86
C GLN A 41 -4.39 -41.29 -97.71
N ARG A 42 -4.62 -42.60 -97.92
CA ARG A 42 -5.13 -43.50 -96.87
C ARG A 42 -4.20 -43.55 -95.65
N GLN A 43 -2.89 -43.59 -95.88
CA GLN A 43 -1.91 -43.60 -94.80
C GLN A 43 -1.97 -42.31 -93.97
N VAL A 44 -2.04 -41.15 -94.61
CA VAL A 44 -2.17 -39.85 -93.93
C VAL A 44 -3.50 -39.73 -93.21
N GLU A 45 -4.61 -40.14 -93.83
CA GLU A 45 -5.93 -40.16 -93.19
C GLU A 45 -5.95 -41.04 -91.94
N ASN A 46 -5.36 -42.24 -92.00
CA ASN A 46 -5.21 -43.12 -90.84
C ASN A 46 -4.35 -42.49 -89.73
N GLN A 47 -3.24 -41.84 -90.09
CA GLN A 47 -2.39 -41.14 -89.11
C GLN A 47 -3.14 -39.99 -88.43
N LEU A 48 -3.85 -39.18 -89.20
CA LEU A 48 -4.68 -38.09 -88.67
C LEU A 48 -5.80 -38.62 -87.78
N GLN A 49 -6.44 -39.75 -88.14
CA GLN A 49 -7.47 -40.37 -87.32
C GLN A 49 -6.93 -40.85 -85.97
N VAL A 50 -5.73 -41.43 -85.95
CA VAL A 50 -5.06 -41.83 -84.69
C VAL A 50 -4.72 -40.62 -83.84
N GLN A 51 -4.14 -39.56 -84.44
CA GLN A 51 -3.82 -38.33 -83.73
C GLN A 51 -5.08 -37.68 -83.13
N LEU A 52 -6.18 -37.65 -83.88
CA LEU A 52 -7.45 -37.12 -83.41
C LEU A 52 -7.99 -37.90 -82.21
N LYS A 53 -7.96 -39.24 -82.26
CA LYS A 53 -8.36 -40.10 -81.14
C LYS A 53 -7.47 -39.89 -79.90
N GLN A 54 -6.15 -39.77 -80.07
CA GLN A 54 -5.23 -39.51 -78.96
C GLN A 54 -5.48 -38.15 -78.31
N LEU A 55 -5.76 -37.12 -79.11
CA LEU A 55 -6.10 -35.78 -78.58
C LEU A 55 -7.44 -35.77 -77.85
N GLN A 56 -8.44 -36.49 -78.36
CA GLN A 56 -9.73 -36.67 -77.69
C GLN A 56 -9.56 -37.37 -76.34
N GLN A 57 -8.84 -38.49 -76.31
CA GLN A 57 -8.56 -39.22 -75.07
C GLN A 57 -7.81 -38.35 -74.06
N ARG A 58 -6.76 -37.61 -74.50
CA ARG A 58 -6.03 -36.68 -73.62
C ARG A 58 -6.95 -35.62 -73.02
N ARG A 59 -7.86 -35.05 -73.81
CA ARG A 59 -8.85 -34.06 -73.33
C ARG A 59 -9.77 -34.68 -72.28
N GLU A 60 -10.26 -35.90 -72.50
CA GLU A 60 -11.14 -36.58 -71.55
C GLU A 60 -10.42 -36.89 -70.23
N GLU A 61 -9.19 -37.36 -70.30
CA GLU A 61 -8.33 -37.61 -69.13
C GLU A 61 -8.04 -36.31 -68.37
N GLU A 62 -7.74 -35.21 -69.06
CA GLU A 62 -7.49 -33.90 -68.45
C GLU A 62 -8.75 -33.34 -67.77
N MET A 63 -9.92 -33.49 -68.39
CA MET A 63 -11.21 -33.12 -67.78
C MET A 63 -11.49 -33.94 -66.52
N LYS A 64 -11.21 -35.25 -66.53
CA LYS A 64 -11.36 -36.11 -65.36
C LYS A 64 -10.41 -35.69 -64.24
N ASN A 65 -9.14 -35.45 -64.57
CA ASN A 65 -8.14 -34.98 -63.61
C ASN A 65 -8.53 -33.62 -63.01
N HIS A 66 -8.99 -32.68 -63.84
CA HIS A 66 -9.49 -31.39 -63.37
C HIS A 66 -10.65 -31.55 -62.39
N GLN A 67 -11.60 -32.45 -62.68
CA GLN A 67 -12.74 -32.72 -61.80
C GLN A 67 -12.31 -33.34 -60.46
N GLU A 68 -11.30 -34.20 -60.44
CA GLU A 68 -10.72 -34.78 -59.22
C GLU A 68 -10.00 -33.71 -58.39
N ILE A 69 -9.22 -32.83 -59.03
CA ILE A 69 -8.57 -31.69 -58.37
C ILE A 69 -9.61 -30.75 -57.73
N LEU A 70 -10.70 -30.43 -58.42
CA LEU A 70 -11.77 -29.59 -57.88
C LEU A 70 -12.41 -30.22 -56.62
N LYS A 71 -12.66 -31.53 -56.63
CA LYS A 71 -13.17 -32.26 -55.46
C LYS A 71 -12.18 -32.22 -54.30
N ALA A 72 -10.89 -32.44 -54.56
CA ALA A 72 -9.86 -32.37 -53.53
C ALA A 72 -9.75 -30.96 -52.90
N ILE A 73 -9.84 -29.90 -53.72
CA ILE A 73 -9.86 -28.52 -53.23
C ILE A 73 -11.10 -28.27 -52.36
N GLN A 74 -12.26 -28.77 -52.77
CA GLN A 74 -13.50 -28.63 -52.00
C GLN A 74 -13.40 -29.34 -50.64
N ASP A 75 -12.88 -30.58 -50.61
CA ASP A 75 -12.69 -31.35 -49.37
C ASP A 75 -11.73 -30.66 -48.40
N VAL A 76 -10.61 -30.13 -48.90
CA VAL A 76 -9.66 -29.36 -48.09
C VAL A 76 -10.31 -28.07 -47.56
N THR A 77 -11.13 -27.41 -48.37
CA THR A 77 -11.86 -26.19 -47.97
C THR A 77 -12.85 -26.48 -46.84
N ILE A 78 -13.62 -27.58 -46.94
CA ILE A 78 -14.56 -28.01 -45.90
C ILE A 78 -13.80 -28.35 -44.61
N LYS A 79 -12.74 -29.16 -44.69
CA LYS A 79 -11.90 -29.52 -43.54
C LYS A 79 -11.29 -28.28 -42.85
N ARG A 80 -10.87 -27.28 -43.63
CA ARG A 80 -10.37 -26.01 -43.08
C ARG A 80 -11.45 -25.25 -42.32
N GLU A 81 -12.68 -25.21 -42.83
CA GLU A 81 -13.78 -24.51 -42.15
C GLU A 81 -14.22 -25.26 -40.88
N GLU A 82 -14.25 -26.59 -40.91
CA GLU A 82 -14.54 -27.42 -39.73
C GLU A 82 -13.48 -27.24 -38.62
N THR A 83 -12.19 -27.28 -38.98
CA THR A 83 -11.10 -27.05 -38.03
C THR A 83 -11.13 -25.63 -37.47
N LYS A 84 -11.45 -24.62 -38.30
CA LYS A 84 -11.66 -23.25 -37.84
C LYS A 84 -12.82 -23.13 -36.85
N LYS A 85 -13.96 -23.77 -37.13
CA LYS A 85 -15.11 -23.80 -36.20
C LYS A 85 -14.76 -24.49 -34.88
N LYS A 86 -13.99 -25.59 -34.93
CA LYS A 86 -13.50 -26.28 -33.73
C LYS A 86 -12.60 -25.37 -32.89
N MET A 87 -11.61 -24.73 -33.49
CA MET A 87 -10.73 -23.77 -32.79
C MET A 87 -11.50 -22.58 -32.22
N GLU A 88 -12.52 -22.08 -32.93
CA GLU A 88 -13.35 -20.98 -32.45
C GLU A 88 -14.18 -21.40 -31.22
N LYS A 89 -14.71 -22.62 -31.21
CA LYS A 89 -15.41 -23.19 -30.07
C LYS A 89 -14.48 -23.32 -28.85
N GLU A 90 -13.31 -23.93 -29.04
CA GLU A 90 -12.29 -24.07 -27.99
C GLU A 90 -11.86 -22.70 -27.46
N LYS A 91 -11.65 -21.72 -28.34
CA LYS A 91 -11.33 -20.34 -27.94
C LYS A 91 -12.41 -19.72 -27.06
N LYS A 92 -13.69 -19.91 -27.38
CA LYS A 92 -14.81 -19.44 -26.55
C LYS A 92 -14.84 -20.13 -25.20
N GLU A 93 -14.61 -21.45 -25.15
CA GLU A 93 -14.53 -22.21 -23.90
C GLU A 93 -13.35 -21.76 -23.02
N PHE A 94 -12.17 -21.49 -23.61
CA PHE A 94 -11.03 -20.95 -22.87
C PHE A 94 -11.30 -19.55 -22.32
N LEU A 95 -11.90 -18.67 -23.14
CA LEU A 95 -12.25 -17.31 -22.69
C LEU A 95 -13.28 -17.35 -21.55
N GLN A 96 -14.25 -18.27 -21.62
CA GLN A 96 -15.20 -18.47 -20.54
C GLN A 96 -14.50 -18.94 -19.25
N LYS A 97 -13.63 -19.95 -19.34
CA LYS A 97 -12.85 -20.44 -18.19
C LYS A 97 -11.97 -19.35 -17.57
N GLU A 98 -11.38 -18.48 -18.40
CA GLU A 98 -10.60 -17.34 -17.92
C GLU A 98 -11.46 -16.35 -17.13
N GLN A 99 -12.67 -16.04 -17.61
CA GLN A 99 -13.63 -15.19 -16.90
C GLN A 99 -14.09 -15.81 -15.58
N ASP A 100 -14.39 -17.11 -15.57
CA ASP A 100 -14.82 -17.83 -14.37
C ASP A 100 -13.71 -17.86 -13.30
N LEU A 101 -12.46 -18.13 -13.71
CA LEU A 101 -11.31 -18.08 -12.81
C LEU A 101 -11.08 -16.67 -12.27
N LYS A 102 -11.21 -15.65 -13.10
CA LYS A 102 -11.10 -14.26 -12.67
C LYS A 102 -12.16 -13.89 -11.64
N ALA A 103 -13.41 -14.33 -11.83
CA ALA A 103 -14.49 -14.13 -10.87
C ALA A 103 -14.24 -14.85 -9.54
N GLU A 104 -13.72 -16.09 -9.57
CA GLU A 104 -13.39 -16.82 -8.34
C GLU A 104 -12.21 -16.18 -7.58
N ILE A 105 -11.19 -15.68 -8.30
CA ILE A 105 -10.10 -14.89 -7.68
C ILE A 105 -10.66 -13.66 -6.97
N GLU A 106 -11.53 -12.89 -7.63
CA GLU A 106 -12.14 -11.70 -7.04
C GLU A 106 -12.95 -12.03 -5.79
N LYS A 107 -13.74 -13.10 -5.83
CA LYS A 107 -14.52 -13.61 -4.70
C LYS A 107 -13.64 -14.05 -3.52
N LEU A 108 -12.52 -14.72 -3.79
CA LEU A 108 -11.56 -15.11 -2.74
C LEU A 108 -10.85 -13.89 -2.14
N CYS A 109 -10.47 -12.91 -2.96
CA CYS A 109 -9.90 -11.65 -2.49
C CYS A 109 -10.90 -10.89 -1.59
N GLU A 110 -12.17 -10.79 -1.99
CA GLU A 110 -13.22 -10.17 -1.19
C GLU A 110 -13.43 -10.89 0.14
N LYS A 111 -13.47 -12.23 0.11
CA LYS A 111 -13.61 -13.06 1.31
C LYS A 111 -12.45 -12.82 2.28
N GLY A 112 -11.21 -12.81 1.78
CA GLY A 112 -10.02 -12.53 2.59
C GLY A 112 -10.07 -11.13 3.21
N ARG A 113 -10.47 -10.11 2.44
CA ARG A 113 -10.61 -8.75 2.95
C ARG A 113 -11.67 -8.63 4.04
N ARG A 114 -12.82 -9.29 3.86
CA ARG A 114 -13.90 -9.32 4.86
C ARG A 114 -13.44 -9.98 6.17
N GLN A 115 -12.73 -11.10 6.09
CA GLN A 115 -12.18 -11.78 7.27
C GLN A 115 -11.21 -10.90 8.05
N LEU A 116 -10.33 -10.17 7.35
CA LEU A 116 -9.41 -9.21 8.00
C LEU A 116 -10.16 -8.09 8.70
N TRP A 117 -11.20 -7.53 8.07
CA TRP A 117 -12.03 -6.49 8.69
C TRP A 117 -12.81 -7.01 9.90
N GLU A 118 -13.37 -8.22 9.82
CA GLU A 118 -14.06 -8.86 10.95
C GLU A 118 -13.11 -9.09 12.13
N MET A 119 -11.89 -9.57 11.86
CA MET A 119 -10.86 -9.76 12.88
C MET A 119 -10.43 -8.44 13.54
N GLU A 120 -10.18 -7.39 12.75
CA GLU A 120 -9.80 -6.08 13.29
C GLU A 120 -10.95 -5.43 14.08
N LEU A 121 -12.19 -5.60 13.61
CA LEU A 121 -13.37 -5.13 14.33
C LEU A 121 -13.52 -5.84 15.68
N ASP A 122 -13.33 -7.16 15.73
CA ASP A 122 -13.37 -7.92 16.98
C ASP A 122 -12.25 -7.48 17.94
N LYS A 123 -11.03 -7.31 17.42
CA LYS A 123 -9.90 -6.82 18.20
C LYS A 123 -10.17 -5.44 18.81
N LEU A 124 -10.70 -4.50 18.01
CA LEU A 124 -11.04 -3.15 18.49
C LEU A 124 -12.17 -3.19 19.51
N LYS A 125 -13.18 -4.04 19.34
CA LYS A 125 -14.24 -4.24 20.33
C LYS A 125 -13.69 -4.79 21.64
N ASN A 126 -12.81 -5.78 21.59
CA ASN A 126 -12.16 -6.35 22.77
C ASN A 126 -11.29 -5.30 23.49
N GLN A 127 -10.52 -4.51 22.74
CA GLN A 127 -9.76 -3.39 23.30
C GLN A 127 -10.66 -2.34 23.95
N HIS A 128 -11.78 -1.98 23.32
CA HIS A 128 -12.74 -1.03 23.89
C HIS A 128 -13.34 -1.57 25.19
N ASN A 129 -13.76 -2.84 25.21
CA ASN A 129 -14.32 -3.48 26.39
C ASN A 129 -13.31 -3.54 27.53
N GLU A 130 -12.05 -3.86 27.23
CA GLU A 130 -10.96 -3.90 28.19
C GLU A 130 -10.64 -2.51 28.77
N ILE A 131 -10.56 -1.48 27.92
CA ILE A 131 -10.37 -0.10 28.37
C ILE A 131 -11.52 0.35 29.27
N ASN A 132 -12.77 0.08 28.88
CA ASN A 132 -13.93 0.43 29.70
C ASN A 132 -13.91 -0.27 31.06
N ARG A 133 -13.58 -1.57 31.08
CA ARG A 133 -13.42 -2.34 32.32
C ARG A 133 -12.37 -1.71 33.24
N ASN A 134 -11.19 -1.40 32.69
CA ASN A 134 -10.12 -0.76 33.46
C ASN A 134 -10.51 0.63 33.97
N ILE A 135 -11.20 1.45 33.17
CA ILE A 135 -11.69 2.76 33.62
C ILE A 135 -12.66 2.62 34.79
N LEU A 136 -13.58 1.65 34.74
CA LEU A 136 -14.54 1.40 35.82
C LEU A 136 -13.80 0.96 37.10
N GLU A 137 -12.85 0.03 36.98
CA GLU A 137 -12.04 -0.45 38.11
C GLU A 137 -11.18 0.65 38.73
N GLU A 138 -10.52 1.48 37.92
CA GLU A 138 -9.74 2.63 38.41
C GLU A 138 -10.64 3.69 39.07
N THR A 139 -11.82 3.93 38.52
CA THR A 139 -12.79 4.87 39.10
C THR A 139 -13.30 4.38 40.44
N GLU A 140 -13.61 3.08 40.56
CA GLU A 140 -14.01 2.45 41.81
C GLU A 140 -12.88 2.48 42.84
N ARG A 141 -11.64 2.19 42.43
CA ARG A 141 -10.46 2.24 43.30
C ARG A 141 -10.20 3.65 43.83
N ALA A 142 -10.28 4.66 42.95
CA ALA A 142 -10.14 6.06 43.33
C ALA A 142 -11.24 6.48 44.31
N TRP A 143 -12.50 6.11 44.03
CA TRP A 143 -13.63 6.39 44.92
C TRP A 143 -13.47 5.76 46.31
N LYS A 144 -13.05 4.50 46.38
CA LYS A 144 -12.73 3.83 47.66
C LYS A 144 -11.60 4.54 48.41
N ALA A 145 -10.55 4.98 47.71
CA ALA A 145 -9.45 5.72 48.31
C ALA A 145 -9.87 7.09 48.85
N GLU A 146 -10.77 7.81 48.15
CA GLU A 146 -11.34 9.07 48.65
C GLU A 146 -12.12 8.87 49.96
N ILE A 147 -12.93 7.82 50.04
CA ILE A 147 -13.68 7.46 51.26
C ILE A 147 -12.73 7.11 52.40
N LEU A 148 -11.74 6.23 52.15
CA LEU A 148 -10.77 5.82 53.16
C LEU A 148 -9.94 7.00 53.68
N SER A 149 -9.58 7.96 52.81
CA SER A 149 -8.87 9.17 53.21
C SER A 149 -9.71 10.05 54.15
N LEU A 150 -11.00 10.22 53.86
CA LEU A 150 -11.92 10.92 54.76
C LEU A 150 -12.11 10.19 56.10
N GLU A 151 -12.27 8.86 56.07
CA GLU A 151 -12.42 8.02 57.27
C GLU A 151 -11.17 8.09 58.15
N SER A 152 -9.98 7.92 57.57
CA SER A 152 -8.70 8.02 58.30
C SER A 152 -8.47 9.42 58.90
N ARG A 153 -8.77 10.49 58.14
CA ARG A 153 -8.63 11.86 58.64
C ARG A 153 -9.62 12.16 59.76
N LYS A 154 -10.85 11.65 59.67
CA LYS A 154 -11.86 11.73 60.75
C LYS A 154 -11.34 11.04 62.01
N GLU A 155 -10.88 9.80 61.90
CA GLU A 155 -10.38 9.01 63.03
C GLU A 155 -9.21 9.70 63.74
N LEU A 156 -8.24 10.21 62.98
CA LEU A 156 -7.09 10.91 63.55
C LEU A 156 -7.49 12.17 64.34
N LEU A 157 -8.41 12.98 63.81
CA LEU A 157 -8.86 14.20 64.49
C LEU A 157 -9.71 13.90 65.72
N VAL A 158 -10.57 12.88 65.64
CA VAL A 158 -11.36 12.40 66.77
C VAL A 158 -10.43 11.89 67.88
N LEU A 159 -9.41 11.10 67.55
CA LEU A 159 -8.44 10.59 68.52
C LEU A 159 -7.70 11.72 69.26
N LYS A 160 -7.26 12.76 68.53
CA LYS A 160 -6.65 13.96 69.16
C LYS A 160 -7.59 14.70 70.11
N LEU A 161 -8.88 14.79 69.76
CA LEU A 161 -9.89 15.42 70.61
C LEU A 161 -10.23 14.55 71.82
N GLU A 162 -10.22 13.23 71.68
CA GLU A 162 -10.40 12.28 72.79
C GLU A 162 -9.23 12.33 73.77
N GLU A 163 -8.00 12.49 73.30
CA GLU A 163 -6.82 12.70 74.15
C GLU A 163 -6.95 13.99 74.97
N ALA A 164 -7.30 15.11 74.32
CA ALA A 164 -7.54 16.40 75.00
C ALA A 164 -8.75 16.35 75.96
N GLU A 165 -9.77 15.54 75.63
CA GLU A 165 -10.90 15.29 76.52
C GLU A 165 -10.47 14.52 77.77
N LYS A 166 -9.66 13.46 77.61
CA LYS A 166 -9.14 12.66 78.72
C LYS A 166 -8.23 13.46 79.64
N GLU A 167 -7.39 14.33 79.07
CA GLU A 167 -6.60 15.31 79.81
C GLU A 167 -7.50 16.20 80.67
N ALA A 168 -8.51 16.83 80.07
CA ALA A 168 -9.43 17.70 80.81
C ALA A 168 -10.25 16.95 81.88
N GLU A 169 -10.67 15.70 81.61
CA GLU A 169 -11.34 14.83 82.57
C GLU A 169 -10.44 14.51 83.78
N LEU A 170 -9.14 14.28 83.54
CA LEU A 170 -8.16 14.01 84.59
C LEU A 170 -7.99 15.23 85.52
N HIS A 171 -7.79 16.42 84.95
CA HIS A 171 -7.67 17.67 85.73
C HIS A 171 -8.95 17.97 86.54
N LEU A 172 -10.13 17.77 85.95
CA LEU A 172 -11.39 17.93 86.67
C LEU A 172 -11.57 16.92 87.79
N THR A 173 -11.04 15.70 87.64
CA THR A 173 -11.09 14.69 88.71
C THR A 173 -10.23 15.13 89.90
N TYR A 174 -9.03 15.67 89.63
CA TYR A 174 -8.16 16.23 90.67
C TYR A 174 -8.79 17.45 91.37
N LEU A 175 -9.35 18.40 90.61
CA LEU A 175 -10.00 19.59 91.20
C LEU A 175 -11.27 19.27 91.99
N LYS A 176 -11.95 18.15 91.68
CA LYS A 176 -13.13 17.69 92.43
C LYS A 176 -12.77 17.03 93.77
N SER A 177 -11.58 16.46 93.91
CA SER A 177 -11.12 15.87 95.17
C SER A 177 -10.50 16.90 96.12
N ALA A 178 -10.15 18.10 95.63
CA ALA A 178 -9.65 19.21 96.44
C ALA A 178 -10.79 19.95 97.21
N PRO A 179 -10.52 20.54 98.39
CA PRO A 179 -11.51 21.33 99.12
C PRO A 179 -12.04 22.52 98.30
N PRO A 180 -13.35 22.83 98.37
CA PRO A 180 -13.94 23.94 97.63
C PRO A 180 -13.47 25.27 98.21
N THR A 181 -12.47 25.87 97.57
CA THR A 181 -11.93 27.19 97.85
C THR A 181 -12.12 28.08 96.64
N LEU A 182 -12.07 29.40 96.81
CA LEU A 182 -12.21 30.35 95.69
C LEU A 182 -11.10 30.14 94.64
N GLU A 183 -9.94 29.62 95.04
CA GLU A 183 -8.82 29.25 94.17
C GLU A 183 -9.05 27.95 93.39
N THR A 184 -9.79 26.97 93.92
CA THR A 184 -10.11 25.71 93.19
C THR A 184 -11.37 25.82 92.34
N MET A 185 -12.31 26.70 92.70
CA MET A 185 -13.59 26.87 92.01
C MET A 185 -13.46 27.50 90.61
N ARG A 186 -12.58 28.50 90.43
CA ARG A 186 -12.38 29.17 89.13
C ARG A 186 -11.73 28.24 88.08
N PRO A 187 -10.58 27.60 88.33
CA PRO A 187 -9.97 26.66 87.38
C PRO A 187 -10.90 25.50 87.05
N LYS A 188 -11.68 25.00 88.02
CA LYS A 188 -12.66 23.94 87.78
C LYS A 188 -13.70 24.36 86.74
N GLN A 189 -14.26 25.56 86.85
CA GLN A 189 -15.24 26.06 85.88
C GLN A 189 -14.62 26.28 84.49
N GLU A 190 -13.36 26.74 84.43
CA GLU A 190 -12.61 26.91 83.18
C GLU A 190 -12.32 25.57 82.49
N TRP A 191 -11.90 24.54 83.25
CA TRP A 191 -11.72 23.17 82.74
C TRP A 191 -13.05 22.52 82.32
N GLU A 192 -14.16 22.77 83.04
CA GLU A 192 -15.50 22.32 82.64
C GLU A 192 -15.93 22.95 81.31
N MET A 193 -15.68 24.25 81.13
CA MET A 193 -15.96 24.95 79.88
C MET A 193 -15.08 24.42 78.73
N ARG A 194 -13.79 24.19 78.99
CA ARG A 194 -12.86 23.57 78.04
C ARG A 194 -13.35 22.20 77.61
N LEU A 195 -13.69 21.33 78.57
CA LEU A 195 -14.20 19.98 78.33
C LEU A 195 -15.46 20.00 77.47
N ASN A 196 -16.43 20.86 77.81
CA ASN A 196 -17.66 20.98 77.04
C ASN A 196 -17.37 21.45 75.60
N ARG A 197 -16.47 22.42 75.43
CA ARG A 197 -16.05 22.88 74.09
C ARG A 197 -15.39 21.76 73.29
N ILE A 198 -14.48 20.99 73.89
CA ILE A 198 -13.82 19.83 73.25
C ILE A 198 -14.87 18.81 72.81
N ARG A 199 -15.83 18.46 73.67
CA ARG A 199 -16.91 17.52 73.35
C ARG A 199 -17.78 17.99 72.19
N MET A 200 -18.19 19.26 72.20
CA MET A 200 -18.97 19.86 71.11
C MET A 200 -18.18 19.89 69.80
N THR A 201 -16.91 20.25 69.85
CA THR A 201 -16.01 20.22 68.68
C THR A 201 -15.84 18.79 68.15
N LYS A 202 -15.63 17.80 69.02
CA LYS A 202 -15.52 16.38 68.66
C LYS A 202 -16.77 15.88 67.94
N GLN A 203 -17.95 16.21 68.46
CA GLN A 203 -19.21 15.83 67.82
C GLN A 203 -19.37 16.51 66.45
N SER A 204 -19.14 17.82 66.38
CA SER A 204 -19.22 18.58 65.12
C SER A 204 -18.28 18.05 64.03
N VAL A 205 -17.06 17.65 64.40
CA VAL A 205 -16.09 17.04 63.48
C VAL A 205 -16.60 15.70 62.96
N ARG A 206 -17.13 14.83 63.83
CA ARG A 206 -17.70 13.55 63.40
C ARG A 206 -18.82 13.75 62.39
N ASP A 207 -19.73 14.67 62.68
CA ASP A 207 -20.90 14.95 61.84
C ASP A 207 -20.45 15.48 60.46
N GLN A 208 -19.58 16.50 60.42
CA GLN A 208 -19.06 17.06 59.17
C GLN A 208 -18.36 16.02 58.27
N PHE A 209 -17.52 15.15 58.86
CA PHE A 209 -16.86 14.09 58.10
C PHE A 209 -17.83 13.01 57.64
N ASN A 210 -18.81 12.63 58.46
CA ASN A 210 -19.82 11.65 58.07
C ASN A 210 -20.68 12.17 56.91
N ASP A 211 -21.06 13.44 56.93
CA ASP A 211 -21.79 14.09 55.84
C ASP A 211 -20.97 14.09 54.55
N HIS A 212 -19.68 14.44 54.62
CA HIS A 212 -18.78 14.39 53.46
C HIS A 212 -18.58 12.98 52.92
N ILE A 213 -18.40 11.99 53.80
CA ILE A 213 -18.31 10.57 53.40
C ILE A 213 -19.59 10.14 52.70
N GLN A 214 -20.77 10.53 53.21
CA GLN A 214 -22.04 10.19 52.60
C GLN A 214 -22.22 10.87 51.23
N MET A 215 -21.85 12.14 51.10
CA MET A 215 -21.85 12.84 49.81
C MET A 215 -20.94 12.16 48.78
N VAL A 216 -19.74 11.71 49.19
CA VAL A 216 -18.82 10.97 48.32
C VAL A 216 -19.37 9.59 47.97
N ARG A 217 -19.99 8.87 48.92
CA ARG A 217 -20.67 7.60 48.65
C ARG A 217 -21.82 7.75 47.64
N ASN A 218 -22.49 8.90 47.66
CA ASN A 218 -23.55 9.25 46.71
C ASN A 218 -23.02 9.77 45.35
N GLY A 219 -21.70 9.75 45.12
CA GLY A 219 -21.07 10.10 43.84
C GLY A 219 -20.53 11.52 43.73
N THR A 220 -20.55 12.30 44.80
CA THR A 220 -19.94 13.65 44.82
C THR A 220 -18.41 13.52 44.85
N LYS A 221 -17.69 14.24 44.00
CA LYS A 221 -16.22 14.21 44.02
C LYS A 221 -15.68 14.86 45.28
N LEU A 222 -14.73 14.23 45.97
CA LEU A 222 -14.10 14.82 47.16
C LEU A 222 -13.50 16.21 46.88
N SER A 223 -12.92 16.41 45.70
CA SER A 223 -12.33 17.70 45.29
C SER A 223 -13.32 18.86 45.17
N SER A 224 -14.62 18.57 45.08
CA SER A 224 -15.68 19.58 44.99
C SER A 224 -16.27 19.98 46.33
N LEU A 225 -15.98 19.23 47.39
CA LEU A 225 -16.46 19.50 48.73
C LEU A 225 -15.58 20.55 49.44
N PRO A 226 -16.15 21.36 50.35
CA PRO A 226 -15.36 22.28 51.16
C PRO A 226 -14.35 21.50 52.02
N GLN A 227 -13.17 22.06 52.29
CA GLN A 227 -12.23 21.42 53.21
C GLN A 227 -12.74 21.55 54.64
N ILE A 228 -12.91 20.43 55.34
CA ILE A 228 -13.16 20.45 56.79
C ILE A 228 -11.90 21.00 57.48
N PRO A 229 -12.00 22.14 58.18
CA PRO A 229 -10.87 22.77 58.84
C PRO A 229 -10.37 21.90 60.00
N THR A 230 -9.06 21.93 60.25
CA THR A 230 -8.49 21.26 61.42
C THR A 230 -8.98 21.98 62.69
N PRO A 231 -9.63 21.27 63.62
CA PRO A 231 -10.11 21.88 64.85
C PRO A 231 -8.96 22.42 65.68
N THR A 232 -9.04 23.69 66.06
CA THR A 232 -8.11 24.28 67.03
C THR A 232 -8.56 23.89 68.43
N LEU A 233 -7.70 23.18 69.16
CA LEU A 233 -7.95 22.90 70.58
C LEU A 233 -8.01 24.23 71.35
N PRO A 234 -8.97 24.40 72.29
CA PRO A 234 -8.88 25.51 73.22
C PRO A 234 -7.51 25.49 73.94
N PRO A 235 -6.97 26.62 74.39
CA PRO A 235 -5.77 26.65 75.22
C PRO A 235 -6.10 26.16 76.64
N PRO A 236 -5.21 25.35 77.28
CA PRO A 236 -5.44 24.91 78.66
C PRO A 236 -5.55 26.15 79.57
N PRO A 237 -6.42 26.13 80.61
CA PRO A 237 -6.44 27.17 81.63
C PRO A 237 -5.04 27.40 82.18
N SER A 238 -4.66 28.66 82.40
CA SER A 238 -3.36 29.01 82.95
C SER A 238 -3.16 28.27 84.28
N GLU A 239 -2.18 27.37 84.32
CA GLU A 239 -1.83 26.68 85.56
C GLU A 239 -1.32 27.72 86.55
N THR A 240 -2.13 28.09 87.53
CA THR A 240 -1.58 28.46 88.83
C THR A 240 -0.95 27.19 89.37
N ASP A 241 0.38 27.21 89.48
CA ASP A 241 1.36 26.24 90.00
C ASP A 241 0.89 25.34 91.17
N PHE A 242 -0.19 24.59 90.98
CA PHE A 242 -0.78 23.68 91.97
C PHE A 242 -0.44 22.24 91.58
N MET A 243 0.86 21.94 91.69
CA MET A 243 1.47 20.64 91.87
C MET A 243 1.00 19.49 90.94
N LEU A 244 1.84 19.22 89.94
CA LEU A 244 2.36 17.86 89.79
C LEU A 244 3.81 17.86 90.27
N THR A 245 4.02 17.61 91.56
CA THR A 245 5.29 17.07 92.05
C THR A 245 5.39 15.65 91.48
N ALA A 246 5.74 15.54 90.20
CA ALA A 246 6.13 14.28 89.61
C ALA A 246 7.30 13.75 90.45
N PHE A 247 7.18 12.50 90.89
CA PHE A 247 8.22 11.77 91.59
C PHE A 247 9.58 12.04 90.92
N GLN A 248 10.44 12.77 91.64
CA GLN A 248 11.87 12.89 91.31
C GLN A 248 12.48 11.48 91.31
N PRO A 249 13.10 11.01 90.22
CA PRO A 249 13.90 9.80 90.29
C PRO A 249 15.17 10.13 91.11
N ASN A 250 15.27 9.48 92.26
CA ASN A 250 16.40 9.56 93.18
C ASN A 250 17.71 9.19 92.44
N PRO A 251 18.76 10.05 92.40
CA PRO A 251 19.99 9.77 91.66
C PRO A 251 20.97 9.02 92.57
N SER A 252 20.60 7.83 92.99
CA SER A 252 21.54 6.95 93.69
C SER A 252 21.03 5.53 93.57
N LEU A 253 21.58 4.80 92.59
CA LEU A 253 21.91 3.37 92.63
C LEU A 253 22.30 2.96 91.20
N THR A 254 23.60 2.91 90.94
CA THR A 254 24.17 2.23 89.77
C THR A 254 24.09 0.71 89.97
N PRO A 255 23.43 -0.07 89.10
CA PRO A 255 23.64 -1.51 89.07
C PRO A 255 24.81 -1.81 88.13
N ARG A 256 25.90 -2.30 88.72
CA ARG A 256 27.06 -2.83 88.01
C ARG A 256 26.73 -4.25 87.53
N LEU A 257 26.76 -4.53 86.22
CA LEU A 257 26.74 -5.89 85.68
C LEU A 257 28.15 -6.28 85.18
N PRO A 258 28.58 -7.55 85.37
CA PRO A 258 29.87 -8.01 84.88
C PRO A 258 29.75 -8.68 83.50
N PHE A 259 30.79 -8.45 82.69
CA PHE A 259 31.20 -9.12 81.43
C PHE A 259 30.71 -8.51 80.08
N PRO A 260 31.61 -8.41 79.07
CA PRO A 260 31.31 -7.85 77.76
C PRO A 260 31.02 -8.95 76.72
N ILE A 261 30.05 -8.73 75.82
CA ILE A 261 29.91 -9.51 74.58
C ILE A 261 29.78 -8.52 73.42
N GLY A 262 30.64 -8.71 72.42
CA GLY A 262 30.75 -7.90 71.20
C GLY A 262 29.60 -8.12 70.19
N PRO A 263 29.64 -7.42 69.04
CA PRO A 263 28.46 -7.10 68.25
C PRO A 263 28.17 -8.13 67.13
N VAL A 264 26.88 -8.40 66.89
CA VAL A 264 26.38 -8.96 65.63
C VAL A 264 25.16 -8.12 65.19
N PRO A 265 25.17 -7.52 63.98
CA PRO A 265 24.06 -6.67 63.52
C PRO A 265 23.01 -7.49 62.76
N VAL A 266 21.74 -7.37 63.18
CA VAL A 266 20.58 -7.66 62.34
C VAL A 266 19.60 -6.48 62.48
N PRO A 267 19.30 -5.71 61.42
CA PRO A 267 18.42 -4.55 61.55
C PRO A 267 16.96 -5.00 61.38
N MET A 268 16.23 -5.15 62.48
CA MET A 268 14.78 -4.92 62.47
C MET A 268 14.56 -3.46 62.86
N VAL A 269 14.27 -2.61 61.88
CA VAL A 269 13.89 -1.22 62.11
C VAL A 269 12.36 -1.15 62.18
N MET A 270 11.86 -1.00 63.39
CA MET A 270 10.56 -0.37 63.66
C MET A 270 10.83 1.12 63.94
N PRO A 271 10.22 2.08 63.25
CA PRO A 271 10.34 3.48 63.63
C PRO A 271 9.34 3.80 64.74
N SER A 272 9.87 4.04 65.95
CA SER A 272 9.18 4.71 67.05
C SER A 272 8.94 6.18 66.69
N ALA A 273 7.75 6.66 67.02
CA ALA A 273 7.42 8.07 67.14
C ALA A 273 8.29 8.73 68.23
N ASP A 274 8.83 9.94 67.98
CA ASP A 274 8.33 11.21 68.56
C ASP A 274 9.11 12.43 67.99
N PRO A 275 8.88 13.71 68.36
CA PRO A 275 8.52 14.76 67.39
C PRO A 275 9.40 16.03 67.52
N ARG A 276 9.89 16.58 66.42
CA ARG A 276 9.90 18.04 66.14
C ARG A 276 10.79 18.36 64.95
N ALA A 277 10.24 19.26 64.15
CA ALA A 277 10.92 20.15 63.22
C ALA A 277 11.65 19.49 62.04
N LEU A 278 10.90 19.25 60.96
CA LEU A 278 11.43 19.50 59.63
C LEU A 278 10.52 20.49 58.90
N SER A 279 10.93 21.75 58.96
CA SER A 279 10.53 22.81 58.05
C SER A 279 10.97 22.42 56.64
N PHE A 280 10.04 22.37 55.69
CA PHE A 280 10.38 22.32 54.27
C PHE A 280 10.33 23.74 53.68
N PRO A 281 11.39 24.20 53.00
CA PRO A 281 11.33 25.42 52.22
C PRO A 281 10.60 25.18 50.89
N LEU A 282 9.68 26.09 50.57
CA LEU A 282 9.21 26.36 49.22
C LEU A 282 10.40 26.73 48.32
N LEU A 283 10.48 26.14 47.13
CA LEU A 283 10.70 26.84 45.87
C LEU A 283 10.61 25.86 44.69
N ASN A 284 9.83 26.26 43.67
CA ASN A 284 9.84 25.69 42.33
C ASN A 284 11.27 25.59 41.79
N PRO A 285 11.56 24.62 40.91
CA PRO A 285 11.84 25.07 39.54
C PRO A 285 11.36 24.12 38.45
N ALA A 286 11.16 24.74 37.29
CA ALA A 286 11.03 24.08 36.00
C ALA A 286 12.31 23.31 35.61
N MET A 287 12.14 22.33 34.70
CA MET A 287 12.98 22.02 33.53
C MET A 287 13.26 20.52 33.31
N SER A 288 13.00 20.09 32.07
CA SER A 288 13.83 19.19 31.25
C SER A 288 13.91 17.68 31.57
N ARG A 289 13.41 16.87 30.63
CA ARG A 289 13.73 15.44 30.47
C ARG A 289 14.39 15.21 29.09
N PRO A 290 15.56 14.54 28.98
CA PRO A 290 16.10 14.07 27.70
C PRO A 290 15.89 12.56 27.46
N ASN A 291 15.59 12.21 26.19
CA ASN A 291 15.72 10.93 25.42
C ASN A 291 15.17 9.60 26.03
N GLN A 292 14.46 8.68 25.35
CA GLN A 292 14.26 8.32 23.92
C GLN A 292 12.95 7.43 23.78
N PRO A 293 12.56 6.78 22.65
CA PRO A 293 11.38 7.14 21.84
C PRO A 293 10.30 6.03 21.63
N SER A 294 9.03 6.43 21.45
CA SER A 294 7.94 5.63 20.84
C SER A 294 6.86 6.57 20.22
N PRO A 295 6.00 6.08 19.30
CA PRO A 295 5.64 6.74 18.04
C PRO A 295 4.35 7.62 18.10
N PRO A 296 4.05 8.43 17.06
CA PRO A 296 2.85 9.26 17.06
C PRO A 296 1.68 8.60 16.32
N LEU A 297 0.49 8.64 16.92
CA LEU A 297 -0.78 8.65 16.21
C LEU A 297 -1.69 9.77 16.76
N PRO A 298 -2.54 10.36 15.89
CA PRO A 298 -3.07 11.69 16.08
C PRO A 298 -4.39 11.75 16.87
N ALA A 299 -4.57 12.87 17.54
CA ALA A 299 -5.85 13.31 18.09
C ALA A 299 -6.83 13.71 16.99
N SER A 300 -8.09 13.50 17.35
CA SER A 300 -9.33 13.70 16.65
C SER A 300 -9.80 15.16 16.65
N GLN A 301 -10.65 15.49 15.66
CA GLN A 301 -11.86 16.34 15.69
C GLN A 301 -12.06 16.96 14.29
N GLY A 302 -13.25 16.99 13.69
CA GLY A 302 -14.57 16.69 14.20
C GLY A 302 -15.58 16.47 13.07
N ARG A 303 -16.77 16.07 13.52
CA ARG A 303 -17.98 15.83 12.72
C ARG A 303 -18.50 17.12 12.09
N SER A 304 -18.91 17.01 10.83
CA SER A 304 -20.11 17.68 10.32
C SER A 304 -20.64 16.97 9.06
N SER A 305 -21.91 16.61 9.14
CA SER A 305 -22.85 16.15 8.11
C SER A 305 -24.18 16.83 8.53
N PRO A 306 -25.13 17.22 7.66
CA PRO A 306 -25.68 16.37 6.60
C PRO A 306 -26.20 17.08 5.31
N VAL A 307 -26.77 16.23 4.44
CA VAL A 307 -27.91 16.47 3.51
C VAL A 307 -27.60 16.32 2.01
N VAL A 308 -28.49 15.53 1.42
CA VAL A 308 -28.67 15.07 0.04
C VAL A 308 -29.28 16.15 -0.87
N ALA A 309 -28.86 16.19 -2.13
CA ALA A 309 -29.72 16.49 -3.30
C ALA A 309 -28.95 16.21 -4.60
N SER A 310 -29.48 15.29 -5.41
CA SER A 310 -29.15 15.17 -6.84
C SER A 310 -30.01 16.15 -7.64
N LEU A 311 -29.51 16.69 -8.76
CA LEU A 311 -30.20 16.79 -10.06
C LEU A 311 -29.29 17.43 -11.15
N ILE A 312 -29.05 16.63 -12.19
CA ILE A 312 -28.90 16.83 -13.66
C ILE A 312 -28.83 18.27 -14.24
N GLY A 313 -27.94 18.47 -15.24
CA GLY A 313 -28.09 19.42 -16.37
C GLY A 313 -26.88 20.34 -16.61
N THR A 314 -25.86 19.96 -17.40
CA THR A 314 -25.58 20.34 -18.80
C THR A 314 -25.09 21.80 -19.06
N HIS A 315 -24.26 21.94 -20.11
CA HIS A 315 -23.76 23.14 -20.84
C HIS A 315 -22.72 24.12 -20.21
N SER A 316 -21.50 24.07 -20.78
CA SER A 316 -20.63 25.24 -21.07
C SER A 316 -21.17 26.01 -22.30
N PRO A 317 -20.58 27.13 -22.79
CA PRO A 317 -19.42 27.93 -22.32
C PRO A 317 -19.69 29.46 -22.24
N HIS A 318 -18.71 30.26 -21.80
CA HIS A 318 -18.14 31.48 -22.45
C HIS A 318 -17.65 32.55 -21.45
N MET A 319 -16.47 33.12 -21.74
CA MET A 319 -15.76 34.23 -21.07
C MET A 319 -16.42 35.60 -21.32
N PRO A 320 -16.20 36.62 -20.46
CA PRO A 320 -15.20 37.67 -20.74
C PRO A 320 -14.45 38.28 -19.51
N PRO A 321 -13.47 39.21 -19.73
CA PRO A 321 -12.46 39.63 -18.73
C PRO A 321 -12.53 41.10 -18.23
N ALA A 322 -11.80 41.36 -17.14
CA ALA A 322 -11.01 42.57 -16.77
C ALA A 322 -11.65 43.93 -16.35
N ALA A 323 -10.87 44.62 -15.49
CA ALA A 323 -10.82 46.04 -15.06
C ALA A 323 -11.72 46.47 -13.85
N SER A 324 -11.17 46.71 -12.64
CA SER A 324 -10.40 47.87 -12.10
C SER A 324 -11.29 49.05 -11.69
N ILE A 325 -11.40 49.42 -10.38
CA ILE A 325 -11.17 50.75 -9.70
C ILE A 325 -11.19 50.57 -8.12
N PRO A 326 -10.91 51.56 -7.21
CA PRO A 326 -9.88 51.52 -6.14
C PRO A 326 -10.45 51.57 -4.68
N PRO A 327 -9.63 51.63 -3.58
CA PRO A 327 -10.12 51.62 -2.20
C PRO A 327 -10.20 53.03 -1.57
N PRO A 328 -10.98 53.24 -0.48
CA PRO A 328 -10.85 54.44 0.34
C PRO A 328 -9.94 54.24 1.58
N PRO A 329 -9.28 55.29 2.10
CA PRO A 329 -8.30 55.23 3.20
C PRO A 329 -8.79 55.82 4.56
N GLY A 330 -8.13 55.38 5.66
CA GLY A 330 -8.08 56.02 6.99
C GLY A 330 -9.10 55.46 8.00
N LEU A 331 -8.80 55.09 9.26
CA LEU A 331 -7.76 55.42 10.26
C LEU A 331 -7.61 54.16 11.15
N GLY A 332 -6.43 53.59 11.41
CA GLY A 332 -5.45 54.06 12.40
C GLY A 332 -5.72 53.48 13.80
N GLY A 333 -5.00 52.43 14.22
CA GLY A 333 -4.90 52.08 15.65
C GLY A 333 -4.71 50.59 16.04
N VAL A 334 -3.47 50.10 15.98
CA VAL A 334 -2.81 49.23 16.99
C VAL A 334 -3.59 48.02 17.57
N ASN A 335 -3.34 46.82 17.03
CA ASN A 335 -2.52 45.77 17.68
C ASN A 335 -2.48 44.53 16.77
N VAL A 336 -1.28 44.06 16.45
CA VAL A 336 -1.02 42.87 15.63
C VAL A 336 -1.05 41.62 16.52
N PRO A 337 -1.90 40.62 16.26
CA PRO A 337 -1.59 39.22 16.50
C PRO A 337 -0.96 38.64 15.22
N PRO A 338 0.04 37.75 15.30
CA PRO A 338 0.76 37.28 14.13
C PRO A 338 -0.18 36.50 13.21
N GLU A 339 -0.34 36.99 11.98
CA GLU A 339 -0.92 36.24 10.87
C GLU A 339 -0.17 34.91 10.71
N PHE A 340 -0.92 33.82 10.81
CA PHE A 340 -0.53 32.55 10.23
C PHE A 340 -0.25 32.79 8.74
N HIS A 341 1.03 32.76 8.39
CA HIS A 341 1.46 32.76 7.00
C HIS A 341 0.73 31.62 6.29
N ARG A 342 -0.18 31.97 5.38
CA ARG A 342 -0.67 31.05 4.35
C ARG A 342 0.55 30.74 3.48
N PRO A 343 1.11 29.51 3.52
CA PRO A 343 2.32 29.23 2.76
C PRO A 343 2.01 29.35 1.28
N GLN A 344 2.87 30.05 0.55
CA GLN A 344 2.83 30.10 -0.91
C GLN A 344 2.83 28.65 -1.45
N PRO A 345 2.26 28.39 -2.64
CA PRO A 345 2.29 27.04 -3.24
C PRO A 345 3.72 26.48 -3.36
N ALA A 346 4.72 27.36 -3.48
CA ALA A 346 6.13 27.02 -3.46
C ALA A 346 6.59 26.44 -2.10
N ASP A 347 6.22 27.04 -0.97
CA ASP A 347 6.64 26.62 0.38
C ASP A 347 6.16 25.20 0.73
N LYS A 348 4.99 24.81 0.22
CA LYS A 348 4.42 23.47 0.44
C LYS A 348 5.17 22.40 -0.33
N LEU A 349 5.61 22.72 -1.55
CA LEU A 349 6.44 21.82 -2.35
C LEU A 349 7.83 21.68 -1.70
N GLU A 350 8.41 22.77 -1.20
CA GLU A 350 9.71 22.71 -0.54
C GLU A 350 9.68 21.88 0.74
N LYS A 351 8.69 22.06 1.61
CA LYS A 351 8.50 21.21 2.80
C LYS A 351 8.25 19.75 2.46
N LEU A 352 7.58 19.47 1.34
CA LEU A 352 7.33 18.11 0.86
C LEU A 352 8.61 17.47 0.31
N LEU A 353 9.40 18.23 -0.46
CA LEU A 353 10.72 17.81 -0.94
C LEU A 353 11.67 17.55 0.24
N GLU A 354 11.65 18.39 1.26
CA GLU A 354 12.47 18.24 2.47
C GLU A 354 12.10 16.97 3.24
N LYS A 355 10.80 16.71 3.46
CA LYS A 355 10.33 15.45 4.06
C LYS A 355 10.71 14.22 3.25
N LEU A 356 10.64 14.28 1.94
CA LEU A 356 11.07 13.19 1.07
C LEU A 356 12.60 12.98 1.10
N LEU A 357 13.39 14.05 1.16
CA LEU A 357 14.85 13.97 1.32
C LEU A 357 15.25 13.33 2.66
N THR A 358 14.50 13.57 3.75
CA THR A 358 14.75 12.87 5.02
C THR A 358 14.52 11.36 4.94
N ARG A 359 13.67 10.89 4.03
CA ARG A 359 13.33 9.46 3.85
C ARG A 359 14.19 8.78 2.78
N PHE A 360 14.69 9.56 1.81
CA PHE A 360 15.54 9.11 0.71
C PHE A 360 16.81 9.98 0.63
N PRO A 361 17.76 9.84 1.57
CA PRO A 361 18.98 10.65 1.58
C PRO A 361 19.88 10.41 0.36
N GLN A 362 19.68 9.28 -0.35
CA GLN A 362 20.37 8.97 -1.61
C GLN A 362 19.92 9.80 -2.83
N CYS A 363 18.90 10.67 -2.70
CA CYS A 363 18.35 11.46 -3.80
C CYS A 363 18.67 12.95 -3.65
N ASN A 364 18.93 13.65 -4.75
CA ASN A 364 19.03 15.11 -4.73
C ASN A 364 17.65 15.78 -5.01
N LYS A 365 17.50 17.06 -4.62
CA LYS A 365 16.25 17.83 -4.77
C LYS A 365 15.72 17.86 -6.22
N ALA A 366 16.60 17.86 -7.21
CA ALA A 366 16.25 17.83 -8.63
C ALA A 366 15.73 16.46 -9.10
N GLN A 367 16.38 15.36 -8.71
CA GLN A 367 15.97 13.98 -8.99
C GLN A 367 14.58 13.72 -8.43
N LEU A 368 14.35 14.15 -7.19
CA LEU A 368 13.06 13.96 -6.52
C LEU A 368 11.95 14.77 -7.21
N THR A 369 12.23 15.99 -7.63
CA THR A 369 11.28 16.82 -8.39
C THR A 369 10.94 16.17 -9.74
N ASN A 370 11.92 15.56 -10.41
CA ASN A 370 11.71 14.81 -11.65
C ASN A 370 10.83 13.57 -11.43
N ILE A 371 11.10 12.80 -10.37
CA ILE A 371 10.29 11.62 -10.00
C ILE A 371 8.85 12.02 -9.67
N LEU A 372 8.64 13.09 -8.90
CA LEU A 372 7.31 13.62 -8.61
C LEU A 372 6.56 14.03 -9.89
N GLN A 373 7.27 14.61 -10.85
CA GLN A 373 6.70 14.95 -12.15
C GLN A 373 6.34 13.69 -12.97
N GLN A 374 7.18 12.65 -12.96
CA GLN A 374 6.88 11.36 -13.60
C GLN A 374 5.64 10.69 -12.99
N ILE A 375 5.53 10.69 -11.66
CA ILE A 375 4.36 10.18 -10.94
C ILE A 375 3.11 10.98 -11.32
N LYS A 376 3.22 12.32 -11.37
CA LYS A 376 2.13 13.20 -11.80
C LYS A 376 1.68 12.91 -13.24
N THR A 377 2.62 12.67 -14.16
CA THR A 377 2.27 12.34 -15.56
C THR A 377 1.62 10.96 -15.70
N ALA A 378 2.09 9.96 -14.95
CA ALA A 378 1.53 8.61 -14.99
C ALA A 378 0.12 8.54 -14.41
N ARG A 379 -0.15 9.29 -13.33
CA ARG A 379 -1.42 9.28 -12.60
C ARG A 379 -2.40 10.38 -13.01
N ARG A 380 -1.98 11.35 -13.84
CA ARG A 380 -2.69 12.60 -14.22
C ARG A 380 -3.00 13.56 -13.07
N THR A 381 -3.21 13.10 -11.83
CA THR A 381 -3.43 13.92 -10.65
C THR A 381 -2.63 13.44 -9.43
N MET A 382 -2.14 14.39 -8.63
CA MET A 382 -1.47 14.13 -7.34
C MET A 382 -2.43 14.26 -6.15
N ALA A 383 -3.67 14.70 -6.38
CA ALA A 383 -4.66 14.86 -5.33
C ALA A 383 -5.13 13.49 -4.82
N GLY A 384 -5.27 13.35 -3.50
CA GLY A 384 -5.70 12.11 -2.85
C GLY A 384 -4.60 11.09 -2.55
N LEU A 385 -3.33 11.46 -2.72
CA LEU A 385 -2.19 10.68 -2.24
C LEU A 385 -1.83 11.07 -0.81
N THR A 386 -1.74 10.08 0.07
CA THR A 386 -1.12 10.23 1.39
C THR A 386 0.41 10.29 1.27
N MET A 387 1.09 10.83 2.28
CA MET A 387 2.56 10.90 2.28
C MET A 387 3.21 9.51 2.21
N GLU A 388 2.60 8.48 2.80
CA GLU A 388 3.14 7.11 2.76
C GLU A 388 3.01 6.49 1.36
N GLU A 389 1.88 6.70 0.67
CA GLU A 389 1.71 6.28 -0.72
C GLU A 389 2.65 7.02 -1.67
N LEU A 390 2.88 8.32 -1.41
CA LEU A 390 3.84 9.11 -2.18
C LEU A 390 5.28 8.60 -1.97
N ASN A 391 5.66 8.28 -0.73
CA ASN A 391 6.95 7.66 -0.42
C ASN A 391 7.12 6.34 -1.17
N GLN A 392 6.09 5.49 -1.19
CA GLN A 392 6.15 4.19 -1.86
C GLN A 392 6.29 4.33 -3.38
N LEU A 393 5.59 5.29 -3.99
CA LEU A 393 5.70 5.57 -5.43
C LEU A 393 7.08 6.13 -5.79
N VAL A 394 7.64 6.99 -4.94
CA VAL A 394 9.00 7.51 -5.10
C VAL A 394 10.02 6.37 -4.97
N ALA A 395 9.89 5.50 -3.97
CA ALA A 395 10.74 4.32 -3.80
C ALA A 395 10.67 3.36 -5.00
N ALA A 396 9.47 3.08 -5.52
CA ALA A 396 9.28 2.25 -6.70
C ALA A 396 9.92 2.86 -7.95
N LYS A 397 9.78 4.18 -8.15
CA LYS A 397 10.42 4.89 -9.26
C LYS A 397 11.94 4.98 -9.12
N LEU A 398 12.44 5.07 -7.89
CA LEU A 398 13.87 4.99 -7.59
C LEU A 398 14.43 3.60 -7.86
N ALA A 399 13.70 2.54 -7.49
CA ALA A 399 14.07 1.17 -7.82
C ALA A 399 14.08 0.96 -9.34
N GLU A 400 13.06 1.44 -10.08
CA GLU A 400 13.05 1.39 -11.54
C GLU A 400 14.19 2.19 -12.19
N GLN A 401 14.60 3.33 -11.60
CA GLN A 401 15.74 4.12 -12.08
C GLN A 401 17.07 3.45 -11.75
N GLN A 402 17.19 2.83 -10.57
CA GLN A 402 18.36 2.08 -10.14
C GLN A 402 18.51 0.80 -10.95
N GLU A 403 17.42 0.11 -11.30
CA GLU A 403 17.42 -1.04 -12.21
C GLU A 403 17.77 -0.62 -13.63
N ARG A 404 17.28 0.54 -14.11
CA ARG A 404 17.73 1.10 -15.40
C ARG A 404 19.20 1.55 -15.36
N ALA A 405 19.72 1.99 -14.22
CA ALA A 405 21.12 2.38 -14.04
C ALA A 405 22.04 1.16 -13.85
N ALA A 406 21.57 0.09 -13.20
CA ALA A 406 22.26 -1.18 -13.07
C ALA A 406 22.25 -1.98 -14.38
N ALA A 407 21.12 -1.96 -15.10
CA ALA A 407 21.05 -2.37 -16.50
C ALA A 407 21.81 -1.41 -17.43
N GLY A 408 22.12 -0.19 -16.97
CA GLY A 408 22.94 0.82 -17.65
C GLY A 408 24.43 0.73 -17.34
N ALA A 409 24.86 -0.11 -16.38
CA ALA A 409 26.26 -0.50 -16.19
C ALA A 409 26.67 -1.62 -17.16
N GLN A 410 25.72 -2.18 -17.92
CA GLN A 410 25.98 -2.73 -19.23
C GLN A 410 25.50 -1.71 -20.24
N THR A 411 26.42 -1.02 -20.88
CA THR A 411 26.13 -0.31 -22.13
C THR A 411 25.29 -1.21 -23.03
N PRO A 412 24.05 -0.85 -23.42
CA PRO A 412 23.44 -1.49 -24.58
C PRO A 412 24.19 -0.91 -25.77
N ALA A 413 25.27 -1.58 -26.15
CA ALA A 413 25.85 -1.39 -27.47
C ALA A 413 24.73 -1.69 -28.47
N ALA A 414 24.11 -0.62 -28.99
CA ALA A 414 23.15 -0.58 -30.09
C ALA A 414 22.30 -1.87 -30.23
N CYS A 415 21.12 -1.92 -29.62
CA CYS A 415 20.12 -2.95 -29.91
C CYS A 415 19.72 -2.86 -31.39
N LYS A 416 20.43 -3.58 -32.25
CA LYS A 416 20.19 -3.63 -33.69
C LYS A 416 19.21 -4.77 -33.98
N LEU A 417 18.23 -4.49 -34.83
CA LEU A 417 17.25 -5.48 -35.27
C LEU A 417 17.83 -6.32 -36.41
N CYS A 418 17.47 -7.61 -36.42
CA CYS A 418 17.79 -8.51 -37.52
C CYS A 418 17.07 -8.06 -38.80
N LEU A 419 17.78 -7.85 -39.90
CA LEU A 419 17.16 -7.45 -41.17
C LEU A 419 16.22 -8.51 -41.76
N MET A 420 16.37 -9.79 -41.38
CA MET A 420 15.54 -10.89 -41.90
C MET A 420 14.21 -11.02 -41.14
N CYS A 421 14.27 -10.98 -39.81
CA CYS A 421 13.10 -11.28 -38.96
C CYS A 421 12.60 -10.09 -38.13
N GLN A 422 13.29 -8.95 -38.19
CA GLN A 422 12.97 -7.71 -37.47
C GLN A 422 12.90 -7.86 -35.93
N LYS A 423 13.51 -8.92 -35.38
CA LYS A 423 13.64 -9.13 -33.93
C LYS A 423 15.00 -8.66 -33.42
N LEU A 424 15.07 -8.37 -32.11
CA LEU A 424 16.31 -7.97 -31.45
C LEU A 424 17.38 -9.06 -31.60
N VAL A 425 18.61 -8.66 -31.95
CA VAL A 425 19.76 -9.57 -32.00
C VAL A 425 20.60 -9.37 -30.76
N GLN A 426 20.74 -10.41 -29.95
CA GLN A 426 21.68 -10.41 -28.84
C GLN A 426 23.11 -10.56 -29.37
N PRO A 427 24.13 -9.97 -28.73
CA PRO A 427 25.53 -10.03 -29.20
C PRO A 427 26.05 -11.47 -29.46
N GLY A 428 25.58 -12.46 -28.69
CA GLY A 428 25.95 -13.88 -28.88
C GLY A 428 25.33 -14.54 -30.13
N ASP A 429 24.20 -14.01 -30.60
CA ASP A 429 23.43 -14.55 -31.72
C ASP A 429 23.67 -13.79 -33.03
N LEU A 430 24.51 -12.75 -32.99
CA LEU A 430 24.90 -11.96 -34.15
C LEU A 430 25.83 -12.77 -35.07
N HIS A 431 25.49 -12.86 -36.34
CA HIS A 431 26.41 -13.40 -37.35
C HIS A 431 27.49 -12.36 -37.69
N PRO A 432 28.79 -12.69 -37.58
CA PRO A 432 29.86 -11.77 -37.95
C PRO A 432 29.81 -11.48 -39.45
N MET A 433 29.85 -10.21 -39.84
CA MET A 433 29.94 -9.81 -41.25
C MET A 433 30.95 -8.66 -41.39
N ALA A 434 31.56 -8.53 -42.57
CA ALA A 434 32.47 -7.42 -42.89
C ALA A 434 31.75 -6.05 -43.06
N CYS A 435 30.41 -6.04 -42.98
CA CYS A 435 29.58 -4.85 -43.09
C CYS A 435 28.83 -4.57 -41.78
N SER A 436 28.22 -3.38 -41.66
CA SER A 436 27.50 -2.95 -40.45
C SER A 436 26.10 -3.55 -40.26
N HIS A 437 25.65 -4.43 -41.17
CA HIS A 437 24.33 -5.05 -41.11
C HIS A 437 24.23 -6.12 -40.02
N VAL A 438 23.03 -6.28 -39.48
CA VAL A 438 22.77 -7.16 -38.33
C VAL A 438 21.75 -8.23 -38.69
N LEU A 439 22.16 -9.48 -38.46
CA LEU A 439 21.40 -10.69 -38.73
C LEU A 439 21.67 -11.72 -37.64
N HIS A 440 20.65 -12.50 -37.26
CA HIS A 440 20.87 -13.68 -36.42
C HIS A 440 21.62 -14.76 -37.20
N LYS A 441 22.52 -15.50 -36.52
CA LYS A 441 23.20 -16.69 -37.05
C LYS A 441 22.20 -17.70 -37.65
N GLU A 442 21.07 -17.90 -37.00
CA GLU A 442 20.00 -18.79 -37.48
C GLU A 442 19.25 -18.22 -38.70
N CYS A 443 19.04 -16.89 -38.76
CA CYS A 443 18.32 -16.27 -39.86
C CYS A 443 19.11 -16.24 -41.18
N ILE A 444 20.44 -16.18 -41.12
CA ILE A 444 21.31 -16.18 -42.31
C ILE A 444 21.88 -17.57 -42.65
N LYS A 445 21.63 -18.58 -41.81
CA LYS A 445 22.24 -19.93 -41.88
C LYS A 445 22.24 -20.55 -43.28
N PHE A 446 21.12 -20.52 -43.99
CA PHE A 446 21.00 -21.08 -45.34
C PHE A 446 21.80 -20.30 -46.39
N TRP A 447 21.91 -18.99 -46.23
CA TRP A 447 22.71 -18.14 -47.11
C TRP A 447 24.21 -18.28 -46.84
N ALA A 448 24.62 -18.29 -45.58
CA ALA A 448 26.02 -18.47 -45.18
C ALA A 448 26.58 -19.84 -45.61
N GLN A 449 25.75 -20.89 -45.68
CA GLN A 449 26.18 -22.21 -46.16
C GLN A 449 26.46 -22.27 -47.66
N THR A 450 25.84 -21.40 -48.45
CA THR A 450 25.97 -21.38 -49.93
C THR A 450 26.95 -20.32 -50.43
N ASN A 451 27.41 -19.43 -49.54
CA ASN A 451 28.25 -18.30 -49.88
C ASN A 451 29.59 -18.38 -49.12
N THR A 452 30.67 -18.64 -49.85
CA THR A 452 32.02 -18.85 -49.29
C THR A 452 32.71 -17.57 -48.83
N ASN A 453 32.17 -16.40 -49.16
CA ASN A 453 32.86 -15.12 -48.99
C ASN A 453 32.29 -14.26 -47.84
N ASP A 454 31.43 -14.82 -46.99
CA ASP A 454 30.75 -14.11 -45.89
C ASP A 454 30.09 -12.78 -46.34
N THR A 455 29.66 -12.71 -47.61
CA THR A 455 29.08 -11.49 -48.17
C THR A 455 27.63 -11.33 -47.73
N CYS A 456 27.32 -10.10 -47.30
CA CYS A 456 26.00 -9.76 -46.81
C CYS A 456 24.98 -9.75 -47.96
N PRO A 457 23.86 -10.48 -47.86
CA PRO A 457 22.83 -10.53 -48.91
C PRO A 457 22.12 -9.20 -49.13
N PHE A 458 22.28 -8.24 -48.21
CA PHE A 458 21.62 -6.94 -48.23
C PHE A 458 22.58 -5.77 -48.57
N CYS A 459 23.85 -6.05 -48.85
CA CYS A 459 24.81 -5.01 -49.25
C CYS A 459 24.82 -4.83 -50.78
N PRO A 460 24.60 -3.62 -51.30
CA PRO A 460 24.72 -3.34 -52.73
C PRO A 460 26.17 -3.23 -53.23
N SER A 461 27.17 -3.22 -52.32
CA SER A 461 28.55 -2.81 -52.62
C SER A 461 29.60 -3.94 -52.62
N LEU A 462 29.19 -5.18 -52.34
CA LEU A 462 30.05 -6.37 -52.35
C LEU A 462 29.31 -7.50 -53.08
N LYS A 463 29.23 -7.39 -54.41
CA LYS A 463 28.96 -8.53 -55.29
C LYS A 463 30.29 -9.01 -55.87
#